data_AF-A0A5B8VPJ7-F1
#
_entry.id   AF-A0A5B8VPJ7-F1
#
_cell.length_a   1.000
_cell.length_b   1.000
_cell.length_c   1.000
_cell.angle_alpha   90.00
_cell.angle_beta   90.00
_cell.angle_gamma   90.00
#
_symmetry.space_group_name_H-M   'P 1'
#
loop_
_entity.id
_entity.type
_entity.pdbx_description
1 polymer ?
#
loop_
_entity_poly.entity_id
_entity_poly.type
_entity_poly.pdbx_seq_one_letter_code
_entity_poly.pdbx_strand_id
1 'polypeptide(L)'
;MVPTEKLLDTALKEKVDIVGVSGLITPSLDEMVGVAKEMKRRGMTIPLLIGGATTSRIHTAVKIAPQYDHGVIHTLDASRCVTVVGQLFNPELREAFLNSTKEDYIKLKHQFENKKPVKKYIPFAEAQANQVKIDWENYAPPAPGFIGTKLFKNYDLREIRSFIDWKPFFISWELHGNFPDILSDEIVGVEATKVYNDANQMLDTIINERWLHADGMVAFMEAEKTAPDTVQVTMGDKKATLEFIRQQVKKAPGQPNISLSDFLRPASYGKDYLGSFAVTIHGIDRHLQRFIADHDDYNKIMIQALSDRLVEAFAEMLHEKTRKELWVMTVMSI
;
A
#
# COMPACT_ATOMS: atom_id res chain seq x y z
N MET A 1 11.41 -10.05 5.73
CA MET A 1 12.25 -9.03 5.08
C MET A 1 13.65 -9.60 4.88
N VAL A 2 14.21 -9.54 3.68
CA VAL A 2 15.54 -10.11 3.37
C VAL A 2 16.57 -8.98 3.32
N PRO A 3 17.62 -8.98 4.16
CA PRO A 3 18.68 -7.97 4.10
C PRO A 3 19.44 -7.99 2.78
N THR A 4 19.88 -6.81 2.31
CA THR A 4 20.70 -6.65 1.08
C THR A 4 21.93 -7.55 1.07
N GLU A 5 22.66 -7.62 2.17
CA GLU A 5 23.85 -8.46 2.31
C GLU A 5 23.50 -9.94 2.02
N LYS A 6 22.48 -10.46 2.70
CA LYS A 6 22.02 -11.84 2.52
C LYS A 6 21.56 -12.12 1.09
N LEU A 7 20.85 -11.18 0.48
CA LEU A 7 20.40 -11.29 -0.92
C LEU A 7 21.59 -11.44 -1.87
N LEU A 8 22.57 -10.53 -1.76
CA LEU A 8 23.70 -10.49 -2.68
C LEU A 8 24.73 -11.60 -2.42
N ASP A 9 24.92 -11.99 -1.16
CA ASP A 9 25.74 -13.15 -0.78
C ASP A 9 25.15 -14.44 -1.39
N THR A 10 23.83 -14.59 -1.30
CA THR A 10 23.13 -15.72 -1.92
C THR A 10 23.25 -15.68 -3.44
N ALA A 11 23.09 -14.51 -4.06
CA ALA A 11 23.24 -14.33 -5.51
C ALA A 11 24.63 -14.77 -6.02
N LEU A 12 25.70 -14.40 -5.30
CA LEU A 12 27.06 -14.80 -5.63
C LEU A 12 27.31 -16.29 -5.39
N LYS A 13 26.84 -16.82 -4.25
CA LYS A 13 27.00 -18.24 -3.88
C LYS A 13 26.31 -19.16 -4.88
N GLU A 14 25.07 -18.86 -5.21
CA GLU A 14 24.23 -19.68 -6.11
C GLU A 14 24.49 -19.34 -7.60
N LYS A 15 25.40 -18.39 -7.90
CA LYS A 15 25.79 -17.96 -9.25
C LYS A 15 24.59 -17.59 -10.13
N VAL A 16 23.67 -16.80 -9.58
CA VAL A 16 22.46 -16.41 -10.29
C VAL A 16 22.77 -15.47 -11.45
N ASP A 17 21.98 -15.54 -12.52
CA ASP A 17 22.17 -14.70 -13.70
C ASP A 17 21.56 -13.31 -13.58
N ILE A 18 20.56 -13.15 -12.70
CA ILE A 18 19.76 -11.94 -12.50
C ILE A 18 19.38 -11.84 -11.01
N VAL A 19 19.41 -10.62 -10.46
CA VAL A 19 18.84 -10.30 -9.14
C VAL A 19 17.52 -9.55 -9.34
N GLY A 20 16.44 -10.02 -8.71
CA GLY A 20 15.16 -9.33 -8.68
C GLY A 20 14.82 -8.81 -7.29
N VAL A 21 14.34 -7.58 -7.20
CA VAL A 21 13.84 -6.98 -5.94
C VAL A 21 12.43 -6.46 -6.10
N SER A 22 11.60 -6.71 -5.08
CA SER A 22 10.19 -6.30 -5.04
C SER A 22 9.92 -5.39 -3.84
N GLY A 23 9.07 -4.37 -4.03
CA GLY A 23 8.73 -3.37 -3.02
C GLY A 23 7.24 -3.05 -2.98
N LEU A 24 6.69 -2.97 -1.76
CA LEU A 24 5.26 -2.68 -1.52
C LEU A 24 5.00 -1.28 -0.99
N ILE A 25 5.93 -0.73 -0.20
CA ILE A 25 5.78 0.57 0.47
C ILE A 25 6.88 1.53 0.06
N THR A 26 6.66 2.84 0.24
CA THR A 26 7.61 3.89 -0.20
C THR A 26 9.03 3.68 0.34
N PRO A 27 9.24 3.30 1.62
CA PRO A 27 10.60 3.00 2.13
C PRO A 27 11.32 1.88 1.37
N SER A 28 10.60 0.94 0.74
CA SER A 28 11.23 -0.12 -0.06
C SER A 28 12.00 0.45 -1.26
N LEU A 29 11.64 1.63 -1.76
CA LEU A 29 12.35 2.28 -2.87
C LEU A 29 13.77 2.69 -2.49
N ASP A 30 13.98 3.15 -1.24
CA ASP A 30 15.30 3.51 -0.74
C ASP A 30 16.17 2.27 -0.53
N GLU A 31 15.58 1.16 -0.07
CA GLU A 31 16.27 -0.14 0.01
C GLU A 31 16.75 -0.61 -1.36
N MET A 32 15.95 -0.45 -2.41
CA MET A 32 16.34 -0.80 -3.79
C MET A 32 17.51 0.05 -4.31
N VAL A 33 17.55 1.34 -3.94
CA VAL A 33 18.70 2.22 -4.21
C VAL A 33 19.94 1.68 -3.49
N GLY A 34 19.78 1.23 -2.24
CA GLY A 34 20.82 0.57 -1.45
C GLY A 34 21.36 -0.69 -2.13
N VAL A 35 20.49 -1.58 -2.59
CA VAL A 35 20.86 -2.81 -3.32
C VAL A 35 21.70 -2.47 -4.56
N ALA A 36 21.27 -1.51 -5.38
CA ALA A 36 22.00 -1.12 -6.59
C ALA A 36 23.40 -0.56 -6.28
N LYS A 37 23.52 0.31 -5.26
CA LYS A 37 24.82 0.83 -4.79
C LYS A 37 25.73 -0.28 -4.31
N GLU A 38 25.17 -1.24 -3.58
CA GLU A 38 25.93 -2.35 -3.00
C GLU A 38 26.42 -3.33 -4.07
N MET A 39 25.57 -3.65 -5.07
CA MET A 39 25.98 -4.42 -6.24
C MET A 39 27.16 -3.76 -6.98
N LYS A 40 27.12 -2.41 -7.14
CA LYS A 40 28.24 -1.65 -7.72
C LYS A 40 29.50 -1.73 -6.85
N ARG A 41 29.38 -1.53 -5.54
CA ARG A 41 30.50 -1.60 -4.59
C ARG A 41 31.21 -2.96 -4.64
N ARG A 42 30.44 -4.04 -4.83
CA ARG A 42 30.93 -5.42 -4.93
C ARG A 42 31.47 -5.79 -6.32
N GLY A 43 31.37 -4.90 -7.31
CA GLY A 43 31.80 -5.18 -8.69
C GLY A 43 30.96 -6.25 -9.39
N MET A 44 29.69 -6.42 -8.98
CA MET A 44 28.79 -7.38 -9.63
C MET A 44 28.46 -6.93 -11.05
N THR A 45 28.25 -7.89 -11.96
CA THR A 45 27.96 -7.62 -13.39
C THR A 45 26.61 -8.17 -13.87
N ILE A 46 25.84 -8.78 -12.97
CA ILE A 46 24.52 -9.37 -13.26
C ILE A 46 23.41 -8.31 -13.25
N PRO A 47 22.41 -8.35 -14.14
CA PRO A 47 21.35 -7.35 -14.18
C PRO A 47 20.48 -7.34 -12.92
N LEU A 48 19.95 -6.16 -12.60
CA LEU A 48 19.01 -5.92 -11.50
C LEU A 48 17.61 -5.64 -12.05
N LEU A 49 16.63 -6.47 -11.68
CA LEU A 49 15.21 -6.25 -11.95
C LEU A 49 14.53 -5.56 -10.77
N ILE A 50 13.75 -4.53 -11.06
CA ILE A 50 12.98 -3.73 -10.12
C ILE A 50 11.49 -3.95 -10.39
N GLY A 51 10.73 -4.39 -9.40
CA GLY A 51 9.28 -4.56 -9.50
C GLY A 51 8.54 -4.31 -8.18
N GLY A 52 7.21 -4.41 -8.21
CA GLY A 52 6.35 -4.23 -7.04
C GLY A 52 5.58 -2.91 -7.03
N ALA A 53 4.59 -2.82 -6.14
CA ALA A 53 3.52 -1.82 -6.17
C ALA A 53 3.99 -0.36 -6.13
N THR A 54 5.07 -0.05 -5.41
CA THR A 54 5.60 1.32 -5.29
C THR A 54 6.62 1.68 -6.37
N THR A 55 7.04 0.70 -7.16
CA THR A 55 8.05 0.92 -8.20
C THR A 55 7.45 1.58 -9.43
N SER A 56 8.28 2.35 -10.13
CA SER A 56 7.90 2.94 -11.41
C SER A 56 9.12 3.06 -12.31
N ARG A 57 8.87 3.08 -13.61
CA ARG A 57 9.91 3.31 -14.62
C ARG A 57 10.64 4.63 -14.38
N ILE A 58 9.91 5.67 -13.99
CA ILE A 58 10.48 7.00 -13.72
C ILE A 58 11.35 7.02 -12.46
N HIS A 59 10.90 6.42 -11.36
CA HIS A 59 11.71 6.33 -10.14
C HIS A 59 12.99 5.51 -10.40
N THR A 60 12.85 4.38 -11.10
CA THR A 60 13.98 3.52 -11.47
C THR A 60 15.00 4.29 -12.29
N ALA A 61 14.58 5.00 -13.34
CA ALA A 61 15.46 5.81 -14.19
C ALA A 61 16.18 6.94 -13.42
N VAL A 62 15.47 7.62 -12.51
CA VAL A 62 15.99 8.82 -11.83
C VAL A 62 16.84 8.48 -10.61
N LYS A 63 16.48 7.44 -9.85
CA LYS A 63 17.07 7.15 -8.52
C LYS A 63 17.89 5.88 -8.43
N ILE A 64 17.49 4.81 -9.12
CA ILE A 64 18.10 3.47 -8.96
C ILE A 64 19.15 3.21 -10.05
N ALA A 65 18.77 3.34 -11.32
CA ALA A 65 19.65 3.06 -12.46
C ALA A 65 20.98 3.83 -12.43
N PRO A 66 21.06 5.10 -11.97
CA PRO A 66 22.35 5.80 -11.86
C PRO A 66 23.33 5.18 -10.84
N GLN A 67 22.86 4.28 -9.97
CA GLN A 67 23.68 3.67 -8.92
C GLN A 67 24.35 2.37 -9.36
N TYR A 68 24.00 1.80 -10.52
CA TYR A 68 24.52 0.50 -10.98
C TYR A 68 24.70 0.45 -12.50
N ASP A 69 25.86 -0.05 -12.95
CA ASP A 69 26.29 0.11 -14.35
C ASP A 69 25.91 -1.07 -15.27
N HIS A 70 25.59 -2.24 -14.71
CA HIS A 70 25.41 -3.49 -15.47
C HIS A 70 23.96 -3.88 -15.71
N GLY A 71 23.09 -2.88 -15.87
CA GLY A 71 21.68 -3.06 -16.22
C GLY A 71 20.76 -3.03 -15.01
N VAL A 72 19.92 -2.00 -14.97
CA VAL A 72 18.79 -1.90 -14.03
C VAL A 72 17.52 -1.81 -14.88
N ILE A 73 16.56 -2.71 -14.69
CA ILE A 73 15.38 -2.81 -15.55
C ILE A 73 14.14 -2.82 -14.66
N HIS A 74 13.18 -1.94 -14.95
CA HIS A 74 11.87 -1.92 -14.30
C HIS A 74 10.93 -2.84 -15.07
N THR A 75 10.24 -3.71 -14.35
CA THR A 75 9.19 -4.59 -14.90
C THR A 75 7.86 -4.23 -14.25
N LEU A 76 6.83 -4.02 -15.07
CA LEU A 76 5.50 -3.61 -14.59
C LEU A 76 4.77 -4.76 -13.89
N ASP A 77 4.82 -5.95 -14.50
CA ASP A 77 4.04 -7.12 -14.13
C ASP A 77 4.82 -8.41 -14.44
N ALA A 78 4.31 -9.54 -13.98
CA ALA A 78 4.95 -10.85 -14.16
C ALA A 78 5.03 -11.25 -15.65
N SER A 79 4.02 -10.91 -16.46
CA SER A 79 3.98 -11.27 -17.88
C SER A 79 5.11 -10.58 -18.65
N ARG A 80 5.35 -9.29 -18.40
CA ARG A 80 6.44 -8.54 -19.03
C ARG A 80 7.81 -8.96 -18.52
N CYS A 81 7.90 -9.46 -17.29
CA CYS A 81 9.14 -9.99 -16.74
C CYS A 81 9.70 -11.13 -17.61
N VAL A 82 8.84 -12.04 -18.12
CA VAL A 82 9.25 -13.14 -19.00
C VAL A 82 9.95 -12.64 -20.25
N THR A 83 9.36 -11.64 -20.93
CA THR A 83 9.94 -11.04 -22.14
C THR A 83 11.28 -10.36 -21.84
N VAL A 84 11.37 -9.61 -20.75
CA VAL A 84 12.60 -8.93 -20.33
C VAL A 84 13.71 -9.94 -20.04
N VAL A 85 13.40 -10.99 -19.28
CA VAL A 85 14.37 -12.06 -18.96
C VAL A 85 14.81 -12.76 -20.23
N GLY A 86 13.89 -13.11 -21.15
CA GLY A 86 14.23 -13.71 -22.44
C GLY A 86 15.21 -12.87 -23.26
N GLN A 87 15.06 -11.54 -23.28
CA GLN A 87 16.00 -10.63 -23.93
C GLN A 87 17.36 -10.59 -23.23
N LEU A 88 17.40 -10.65 -21.90
CA LEU A 88 18.66 -10.64 -21.13
C LEU A 88 19.46 -11.94 -21.28
N PHE A 89 18.80 -13.07 -21.52
CA PHE A 89 19.45 -14.36 -21.75
C PHE A 89 19.84 -14.60 -23.21
N ASN A 90 19.28 -13.87 -24.16
CA ASN A 90 19.65 -13.97 -25.57
C ASN A 90 20.96 -13.18 -25.82
N PRO A 91 22.08 -13.85 -26.18
CA PRO A 91 23.37 -13.17 -26.38
C PRO A 91 23.36 -12.11 -27.49
N GLU A 92 22.53 -12.29 -28.52
CA GLU A 92 22.42 -11.37 -29.66
C GLU A 92 21.60 -10.12 -29.32
N LEU A 93 20.68 -10.23 -28.36
CA LEU A 93 19.77 -9.13 -27.98
C LEU A 93 20.21 -8.40 -26.72
N ARG A 94 20.93 -9.07 -25.81
CA ARG A 94 21.23 -8.57 -24.47
C ARG A 94 21.88 -7.20 -24.47
N GLU A 95 22.96 -7.04 -25.24
CA GLU A 95 23.73 -5.79 -25.25
C GLU A 95 22.89 -4.63 -25.83
N ALA A 96 22.22 -4.86 -26.96
CA ALA A 96 21.33 -3.88 -27.57
C ALA A 96 20.16 -3.49 -26.65
N PHE A 97 19.59 -4.46 -25.93
CA PHE A 97 18.50 -4.23 -24.97
C PHE A 97 18.95 -3.41 -23.75
N LEU A 98 20.10 -3.74 -23.16
CA LEU A 98 20.65 -2.98 -22.04
C LEU A 98 21.01 -1.55 -22.43
N ASN A 99 21.63 -1.36 -23.60
CA ASN A 99 22.00 -0.04 -24.12
C ASN A 99 20.76 0.81 -24.42
N SER A 100 19.76 0.26 -25.11
CA SER A 100 18.51 0.98 -25.38
C SER A 100 17.75 1.34 -24.09
N THR A 101 17.69 0.43 -23.11
CA THR A 101 17.08 0.71 -21.81
C THR A 101 17.81 1.84 -21.07
N LYS A 102 19.14 1.84 -21.09
CA LYS A 102 19.96 2.89 -20.48
C LYS A 102 19.73 4.25 -21.14
N GLU A 103 19.70 4.30 -22.48
CA GLU A 103 19.41 5.52 -23.23
C GLU A 103 18.01 6.06 -22.90
N ASP A 104 17.01 5.18 -22.84
CA ASP A 104 15.65 5.54 -22.46
C ASP A 104 15.58 6.12 -21.05
N TYR A 105 16.32 5.55 -20.10
CA TYR A 105 16.37 6.07 -18.74
C TYR A 105 17.08 7.41 -18.65
N ILE A 106 18.15 7.62 -19.42
CA ILE A 106 18.83 8.92 -19.54
C ILE A 106 17.84 9.96 -20.09
N LYS A 107 17.08 9.63 -21.14
CA LYS A 107 16.04 10.51 -21.71
C LYS A 107 14.95 10.82 -20.67
N LEU A 108 14.42 9.80 -19.99
CA LEU A 108 13.39 9.98 -18.94
C LEU A 108 13.88 10.85 -17.79
N LYS A 109 15.12 10.64 -17.34
CA LYS A 109 15.74 11.46 -16.30
C LYS A 109 15.87 12.92 -16.75
N HIS A 110 16.40 13.17 -17.95
CA HIS A 110 16.49 14.52 -18.49
C HIS A 110 15.11 15.18 -18.64
N GLN A 111 14.09 14.45 -19.11
CA GLN A 111 12.72 14.96 -19.19
C GLN A 111 12.15 15.31 -17.82
N PHE A 112 12.44 14.50 -16.80
CA PHE A 112 12.02 14.74 -15.43
C PHE A 112 12.71 15.99 -14.83
N GLU A 113 14.03 16.11 -15.00
CA GLU A 113 14.82 17.25 -14.52
C GLU A 113 14.44 18.56 -15.23
N ASN A 114 14.16 18.49 -16.54
CA ASN A 114 13.71 19.63 -17.34
C ASN A 114 12.22 19.93 -17.18
N LYS A 115 11.48 19.12 -16.40
CA LYS A 115 10.05 19.34 -16.17
C LYS A 115 9.90 20.59 -15.33
N LYS A 116 9.56 21.72 -15.98
CA LYS A 116 9.16 22.94 -15.28
C LYS A 116 8.03 22.58 -14.31
N PRO A 117 8.09 23.02 -13.03
CA PRO A 117 7.00 22.78 -12.11
C PRO A 117 5.73 23.43 -12.66
N VAL A 118 4.85 22.61 -13.26
CA VAL A 118 3.52 23.03 -13.71
C VAL A 118 2.72 23.57 -12.52
N LYS A 119 3.03 23.05 -11.33
CA LYS A 119 2.43 23.46 -10.06
C LYS A 119 3.21 24.64 -9.49
N LYS A 120 2.56 25.81 -9.43
CA LYS A 120 3.04 26.94 -8.65
C LYS A 120 2.88 26.60 -7.17
N TYR A 121 3.99 26.50 -6.44
CA TYR A 121 3.96 26.33 -4.99
C TYR A 121 3.82 27.69 -4.29
N ILE A 122 3.23 27.69 -3.10
CA ILE A 122 3.11 28.86 -2.22
C ILE A 122 3.91 28.63 -0.93
N PRO A 123 4.35 29.70 -0.26
CA PRO A 123 4.95 29.61 1.07
C PRO A 123 4.04 28.83 2.02
N PHE A 124 4.64 28.05 2.92
CA PHE A 124 3.88 27.18 3.83
C PHE A 124 2.87 27.97 4.69
N ALA A 125 3.26 29.15 5.19
CA ALA A 125 2.36 30.04 5.92
C ALA A 125 1.14 30.50 5.08
N GLU A 126 1.29 30.72 3.78
CA GLU A 126 0.18 31.05 2.88
C GLU A 126 -0.76 29.84 2.71
N ALA A 127 -0.20 28.63 2.61
CA ALA A 127 -0.99 27.40 2.57
C ALA A 127 -1.78 27.20 3.87
N GLN A 128 -1.16 27.43 5.03
CA GLN A 128 -1.83 27.35 6.34
C GLN A 128 -2.97 28.36 6.47
N ALA A 129 -2.76 29.59 5.98
CA ALA A 129 -3.81 30.61 5.96
C ALA A 129 -4.99 30.23 5.05
N ASN A 130 -4.76 29.40 4.02
CA ASN A 130 -5.79 28.89 3.11
C ASN A 130 -6.33 27.49 3.51
N GLN A 131 -6.45 27.21 4.81
CA GLN A 131 -7.02 25.95 5.33
C GLN A 131 -8.52 25.78 5.01
N VAL A 132 -9.04 24.55 5.20
CA VAL A 132 -10.49 24.32 5.16
C VAL A 132 -11.18 25.16 6.23
N LYS A 133 -12.26 25.85 5.86
CA LYS A 133 -13.07 26.66 6.77
C LYS A 133 -14.29 25.85 7.21
N ILE A 134 -14.34 25.50 8.49
CA ILE A 134 -15.47 24.84 9.14
C ILE A 134 -16.05 25.83 10.15
N ASP A 135 -17.37 25.96 10.20
CA ASP A 135 -18.06 26.79 11.18
C ASP A 135 -18.12 26.07 12.53
N TRP A 136 -17.04 26.19 13.30
CA TRP A 136 -16.90 25.56 14.61
C TRP A 136 -17.78 26.19 15.71
N GLU A 137 -18.33 27.38 15.48
CA GLU A 137 -19.29 27.99 16.43
C GLU A 137 -20.64 27.28 16.38
N ASN A 138 -21.05 26.85 15.19
CA ASN A 138 -22.34 26.18 14.96
C ASN A 138 -22.23 24.66 14.75
N TYR A 139 -21.02 24.09 14.86
CA TYR A 139 -20.80 22.65 14.76
C TYR A 139 -20.14 22.08 16.02
N ALA A 140 -20.84 21.14 16.64
CA ALA A 140 -20.32 20.34 17.74
C ALA A 140 -19.98 18.92 17.23
N PRO A 141 -18.70 18.52 17.17
CA PRO A 141 -18.32 17.16 16.84
C PRO A 141 -18.94 16.16 17.83
N PRO A 142 -19.45 15.01 17.37
CA PRO A 142 -19.97 13.99 18.26
C PRO A 142 -18.84 13.39 19.10
N ALA A 143 -19.06 13.23 20.40
CA ALA A 143 -18.14 12.50 21.26
C ALA A 143 -18.27 10.99 21.03
N PRO A 144 -17.15 10.24 21.03
CA PRO A 144 -17.21 8.78 20.95
C PRO A 144 -17.88 8.20 22.20
N GLY A 145 -18.40 6.97 22.09
CA GLY A 145 -19.04 6.28 23.21
C GLY A 145 -18.09 5.96 24.38
N PHE A 146 -16.77 6.04 24.16
CA PHE A 146 -15.74 5.90 25.18
C PHE A 146 -14.44 6.59 24.75
N ILE A 147 -13.55 6.84 25.71
CA ILE A 147 -12.14 7.19 25.49
C ILE A 147 -11.30 6.03 26.04
N GLY A 148 -10.33 5.57 25.26
CA GLY A 148 -9.57 4.36 25.58
C GLY A 148 -9.48 3.40 24.39
N THR A 149 -9.10 2.16 24.68
CA THR A 149 -8.96 1.11 23.67
C THR A 149 -10.01 0.02 23.83
N LYS A 150 -10.44 -0.55 22.70
CA LYS A 150 -11.28 -1.75 22.67
C LYS A 150 -10.62 -2.78 21.76
N LEU A 151 -10.40 -3.98 22.31
CA LEU A 151 -9.78 -5.10 21.62
C LEU A 151 -10.86 -6.05 21.08
N PHE A 152 -10.62 -6.56 19.89
CA PHE A 152 -11.41 -7.57 19.20
C PHE A 152 -10.49 -8.76 18.95
N LYS A 153 -10.65 -9.83 19.71
CA LYS A 153 -9.79 -11.02 19.59
C LYS A 153 -10.56 -12.16 18.95
N ASN A 154 -9.95 -12.86 18.00
CA ASN A 154 -10.56 -13.96 17.26
C ASN A 154 -11.95 -13.58 16.71
N TYR A 155 -12.05 -12.41 16.07
CA TYR A 155 -13.30 -11.93 15.49
C TYR A 155 -13.81 -12.91 14.40
N ASP A 156 -15.13 -13.05 14.27
CA ASP A 156 -15.71 -14.04 13.35
C ASP A 156 -15.40 -13.67 11.89
N LEU A 157 -14.65 -14.55 11.23
CA LEU A 157 -14.32 -14.43 9.81
C LEU A 157 -15.57 -14.49 8.92
N ARG A 158 -16.69 -15.07 9.39
CA ARG A 158 -17.97 -15.05 8.64
C ARG A 158 -18.52 -13.64 8.49
N GLU A 159 -18.44 -12.84 9.55
CA GLU A 159 -18.83 -11.43 9.51
C GLU A 159 -17.86 -10.63 8.65
N ILE A 160 -16.55 -10.88 8.76
CA ILE A 160 -15.53 -10.19 7.94
C ILE A 160 -15.74 -10.50 6.44
N ARG A 161 -16.05 -11.75 6.09
CA ARG A 161 -16.25 -12.18 4.70
C ARG A 161 -17.31 -11.36 3.95
N SER A 162 -18.36 -10.88 4.62
CA SER A 162 -19.41 -10.09 3.95
C SER A 162 -18.96 -8.69 3.53
N PHE A 163 -17.78 -8.25 3.96
CA PHE A 163 -17.19 -6.95 3.64
C PHE A 163 -16.07 -7.03 2.59
N ILE A 164 -15.82 -8.21 2.01
CA ILE A 164 -14.78 -8.38 0.99
C ILE A 164 -15.13 -7.59 -0.26
N ASP A 165 -14.28 -6.62 -0.61
CA ASP A 165 -14.18 -6.11 -1.98
C ASP A 165 -13.37 -7.10 -2.83
N TRP A 166 -14.07 -7.75 -3.76
CA TRP A 166 -13.53 -8.74 -4.67
C TRP A 166 -12.77 -8.14 -5.85
N LYS A 167 -12.93 -6.84 -6.15
CA LYS A 167 -12.25 -6.24 -7.31
C LYS A 167 -10.73 -6.35 -7.21
N PRO A 168 -10.06 -6.00 -6.08
CA PRO A 168 -8.62 -6.17 -5.99
C PRO A 168 -8.18 -7.63 -5.90
N PHE A 169 -9.07 -8.56 -5.51
CA PHE A 169 -8.78 -10.00 -5.64
C PHE A 169 -8.61 -10.37 -7.11
N PHE A 170 -9.52 -9.99 -8.00
CA PHE A 170 -9.37 -10.26 -9.43
C PHE A 170 -8.15 -9.56 -10.05
N ILE A 171 -7.84 -8.33 -9.62
CA ILE A 171 -6.61 -7.64 -10.05
C ILE A 171 -5.36 -8.46 -9.66
N SER A 172 -5.32 -9.06 -8.47
CA SER A 172 -4.19 -9.90 -8.06
C SER A 172 -4.02 -11.18 -8.90
N TRP A 173 -5.09 -11.61 -9.57
CA TRP A 173 -5.11 -12.71 -10.54
C TRP A 173 -4.97 -12.25 -11.98
N GLU A 174 -4.63 -10.97 -12.23
CA GLU A 174 -4.53 -10.35 -13.56
C GLU A 174 -5.85 -10.38 -14.38
N LEU A 175 -6.99 -10.55 -13.70
CA LEU A 175 -8.32 -10.51 -14.29
C LEU A 175 -8.92 -9.12 -14.14
N HIS A 176 -9.05 -8.42 -15.26
CA HIS A 176 -9.46 -7.03 -15.29
C HIS A 176 -10.96 -6.90 -15.53
N GLY A 177 -11.67 -6.35 -14.55
CA GLY A 177 -13.11 -6.11 -14.60
C GLY A 177 -13.65 -5.62 -13.27
N ASN A 178 -14.92 -5.22 -13.23
CA ASN A 178 -15.59 -4.87 -11.98
C ASN A 178 -16.38 -6.08 -11.48
N PHE A 179 -16.34 -6.36 -10.18
CA PHE A 179 -17.23 -7.34 -9.56
C PHE A 179 -18.60 -6.69 -9.26
N PRO A 180 -19.74 -7.38 -9.45
CA PRO A 180 -19.87 -8.78 -9.90
C PRO A 180 -19.84 -9.00 -11.42
N ASP A 181 -19.87 -7.94 -12.23
CA ASP A 181 -20.01 -8.01 -13.71
C ASP A 181 -18.95 -8.89 -14.40
N ILE A 182 -17.72 -8.91 -13.87
CA ILE A 182 -16.60 -9.72 -14.36
C ILE A 182 -16.91 -11.21 -14.43
N LEU A 183 -17.83 -11.72 -13.60
CA LEU A 183 -18.20 -13.13 -13.58
C LEU A 183 -18.95 -13.55 -14.86
N SER A 184 -19.63 -12.61 -15.51
CA SER A 184 -20.38 -12.81 -16.76
C SER A 184 -19.69 -12.21 -17.99
N ASP A 185 -18.44 -11.77 -17.85
CA ASP A 185 -17.68 -11.19 -18.97
C ASP A 185 -17.47 -12.21 -20.10
N GLU A 186 -17.60 -11.77 -21.35
CA GLU A 186 -17.52 -12.65 -22.53
C GLU A 186 -16.12 -13.24 -22.75
N ILE A 187 -15.06 -12.58 -22.27
CA ILE A 187 -13.67 -12.97 -22.50
C ILE A 187 -13.13 -13.71 -21.28
N VAL A 188 -13.31 -13.14 -20.08
CA VAL A 188 -12.68 -13.66 -18.84
C VAL A 188 -13.67 -14.28 -17.86
N GLY A 189 -14.98 -14.21 -18.10
CA GLY A 189 -16.00 -14.58 -17.12
C GLY A 189 -15.95 -16.04 -16.67
N VAL A 190 -15.58 -16.96 -17.56
CA VAL A 190 -15.42 -18.37 -17.23
C VAL A 190 -14.32 -18.58 -16.17
N GLU A 191 -13.13 -18.00 -16.40
CA GLU A 191 -12.00 -18.12 -15.47
C GLU A 191 -12.21 -17.29 -14.20
N ALA A 192 -12.81 -16.10 -14.32
CA ALA A 192 -13.19 -15.27 -13.18
C ALA A 192 -14.18 -16.00 -12.25
N THR A 193 -15.19 -16.66 -12.81
CA THR A 193 -16.14 -17.46 -12.05
C THR A 193 -15.47 -18.64 -11.36
N LYS A 194 -14.55 -19.32 -12.07
CA LYS A 194 -13.81 -20.46 -11.50
C LYS A 194 -12.96 -20.05 -10.30
N VAL A 195 -12.10 -19.05 -10.45
CA VAL A 195 -11.22 -18.58 -9.36
C VAL A 195 -12.03 -18.01 -8.19
N TYR A 196 -13.17 -17.36 -8.47
CA TYR A 196 -14.10 -16.90 -7.44
C TYR A 196 -14.69 -18.06 -6.63
N ASN A 197 -15.12 -19.14 -7.30
CA ASN A 197 -15.67 -20.32 -6.62
C ASN A 197 -14.61 -21.01 -5.76
N ASP A 198 -13.40 -21.18 -6.29
CA ASP A 198 -12.27 -21.77 -5.55
C ASP A 198 -11.91 -20.92 -4.32
N ALA A 199 -11.93 -19.59 -4.46
CA ALA A 199 -11.69 -18.66 -3.36
C ALA A 199 -12.76 -18.80 -2.27
N ASN A 200 -14.03 -18.92 -2.63
CA ASN A 200 -15.12 -19.12 -1.68
C ASN A 200 -15.03 -20.48 -0.98
N GLN A 201 -14.67 -21.54 -1.69
CA GLN A 201 -14.43 -22.85 -1.10
C GLN A 201 -13.25 -22.84 -0.11
N MET A 202 -12.16 -22.15 -0.45
CA MET A 202 -11.05 -21.97 0.46
C MET A 202 -11.43 -21.12 1.68
N LEU A 203 -12.23 -20.05 1.52
CA LEU A 203 -12.77 -19.28 2.64
C LEU A 203 -13.62 -20.16 3.57
N ASP A 204 -14.48 -21.02 3.03
CA ASP A 204 -15.26 -21.97 3.83
C ASP A 204 -14.36 -22.89 4.65
N THR A 205 -13.28 -23.39 4.03
CA THR A 205 -12.28 -24.23 4.70
C THR A 205 -11.56 -23.45 5.80
N ILE A 206 -11.07 -22.24 5.50
CA ILE A 206 -10.39 -21.35 6.44
C ILE A 206 -11.24 -21.11 7.69
N ILE A 207 -12.54 -20.84 7.49
CA ILE A 207 -13.49 -20.52 8.54
C ILE A 207 -13.85 -21.76 9.36
N ASN A 208 -14.23 -22.86 8.71
CA ASN A 208 -14.73 -24.06 9.38
C ASN A 208 -13.62 -24.80 10.13
N GLU A 209 -12.42 -24.85 9.56
CA GLU A 209 -11.26 -25.49 10.18
C GLU A 209 -10.41 -24.52 11.02
N ARG A 210 -10.82 -23.25 11.13
CA ARG A 210 -10.13 -22.21 11.91
C ARG A 210 -8.65 -22.10 11.53
N TRP A 211 -8.37 -22.03 10.22
CA TRP A 211 -7.01 -21.86 9.72
C TRP A 211 -6.41 -20.53 10.12
N LEU A 212 -7.23 -19.48 10.02
CA LEU A 212 -6.85 -18.11 10.30
C LEU A 212 -7.69 -17.54 11.44
N HIS A 213 -7.16 -16.53 12.12
CA HIS A 213 -7.90 -15.76 13.14
C HIS A 213 -7.71 -14.27 12.93
N ALA A 214 -8.76 -13.50 13.21
CA ALA A 214 -8.77 -12.05 13.03
C ALA A 214 -8.68 -11.34 14.39
N ASP A 215 -7.68 -10.48 14.53
CA ASP A 215 -7.51 -9.62 15.69
C ASP A 215 -7.56 -8.15 15.27
N GLY A 216 -8.21 -7.32 16.08
CA GLY A 216 -8.41 -5.92 15.82
C GLY A 216 -8.41 -5.08 17.09
N MET A 217 -8.16 -3.78 16.93
CA MET A 217 -8.25 -2.79 17.99
C MET A 217 -8.80 -1.49 17.42
N VAL A 218 -9.63 -0.81 18.21
CA VAL A 218 -9.86 0.63 18.05
C VAL A 218 -9.35 1.37 19.29
N ALA A 219 -8.90 2.61 19.09
CA ALA A 219 -8.58 3.54 20.15
C ALA A 219 -9.22 4.90 19.86
N PHE A 220 -9.89 5.46 20.86
CA PHE A 220 -10.45 6.82 20.81
C PHE A 220 -9.75 7.69 21.82
N MET A 221 -9.29 8.85 21.37
CA MET A 221 -8.48 9.80 22.13
C MET A 221 -9.16 11.17 22.10
N GLU A 222 -8.99 11.95 23.17
CA GLU A 222 -9.22 13.40 23.06
C GLU A 222 -8.15 13.98 22.14
N ALA A 223 -8.53 14.85 21.21
CA ALA A 223 -7.67 15.47 20.23
C ALA A 223 -7.76 16.99 20.32
N GLU A 224 -6.61 17.63 20.30
CA GLU A 224 -6.47 19.08 20.36
C GLU A 224 -5.55 19.55 19.23
N LYS A 225 -6.07 20.37 18.32
CA LYS A 225 -5.25 21.04 17.31
C LYS A 225 -4.49 22.19 17.97
N THR A 226 -3.21 21.97 18.26
CA THR A 226 -2.32 22.92 18.97
C THR A 226 -1.57 23.87 18.04
N ALA A 227 -1.46 23.53 16.76
CA ALA A 227 -0.95 24.39 15.69
C ALA A 227 -1.71 24.10 14.38
N PRO A 228 -1.52 24.86 13.28
CA PRO A 228 -2.29 24.65 12.04
C PRO A 228 -2.22 23.21 11.50
N ASP A 229 -1.09 22.53 11.69
CA ASP A 229 -0.81 21.18 11.17
C ASP A 229 -0.40 20.18 12.26
N THR A 230 -0.49 20.57 13.53
CA THR A 230 -0.05 19.77 14.68
C THR A 230 -1.22 19.51 15.62
N VAL A 231 -1.39 18.25 15.99
CA VAL A 231 -2.47 17.79 16.87
C VAL A 231 -1.87 17.02 18.04
N GLN A 232 -2.25 17.38 19.25
CA GLN A 232 -1.98 16.59 20.44
C GLN A 232 -3.15 15.64 20.69
N VAL A 233 -2.86 14.35 20.84
CA VAL A 233 -3.85 13.34 21.26
C VAL A 233 -3.55 12.86 22.66
N THR A 234 -4.58 12.67 23.47
CA THR A 234 -4.49 12.25 24.88
C THR A 234 -5.39 11.05 25.16
N MET A 235 -4.86 10.06 25.87
CA MET A 235 -5.60 8.89 26.36
C MET A 235 -5.10 8.50 27.76
N GLY A 236 -5.87 8.87 28.79
CA GLY A 236 -5.39 8.83 30.18
C GLY A 236 -4.17 9.73 30.35
N ASP A 237 -3.10 9.20 30.96
CA ASP A 237 -1.85 9.94 31.17
C ASP A 237 -0.93 9.95 29.95
N LYS A 238 -1.32 9.26 28.86
CA LYS A 238 -0.51 9.18 27.64
C LYS A 238 -0.85 10.30 26.69
N LYS A 239 0.18 10.94 26.14
CA LYS A 239 0.08 11.98 25.11
C LYS A 239 0.95 11.62 23.91
N ALA A 240 0.49 11.97 22.72
CA ALA A 240 1.28 11.92 21.50
C ALA A 240 1.01 13.15 20.64
N THR A 241 2.00 13.56 19.86
CA THR A 241 1.89 14.63 18.87
C THR A 241 1.82 14.01 17.48
N LEU A 242 0.80 14.40 16.71
CA LEU A 242 0.59 13.99 15.34
C LEU A 242 0.82 15.20 14.43
N GLU A 243 1.71 15.03 13.44
CA GLU A 243 2.01 16.06 12.45
C GLU A 243 1.37 15.69 11.11
N PHE A 244 0.66 16.64 10.51
CA PHE A 244 -0.06 16.44 9.26
C PHE A 244 0.55 17.25 8.13
N ILE A 245 0.64 16.63 6.95
CA ILE A 245 1.17 17.32 5.77
C ILE A 245 0.07 18.17 5.14
N ARG A 246 0.41 19.43 4.84
CA ARG A 246 -0.47 20.35 4.11
C ARG A 246 -0.13 20.40 2.63
N GLN A 247 -1.16 20.41 1.78
CA GLN A 247 -1.00 20.69 0.35
C GLN A 247 -0.37 22.09 0.14
N GLN A 248 0.74 22.22 -0.59
CA GLN A 248 1.41 23.52 -0.84
C GLN A 248 1.28 24.04 -2.29
N VAL A 249 0.50 23.37 -3.12
CA VAL A 249 0.23 23.83 -4.50
C VAL A 249 -0.76 24.98 -4.44
N LYS A 250 -0.50 26.08 -5.16
CA LYS A 250 -1.44 27.19 -5.29
C LYS A 250 -2.77 26.66 -5.81
N LYS A 251 -3.83 26.92 -5.06
CA LYS A 251 -5.19 26.50 -5.38
C LYS A 251 -5.92 27.56 -6.20
N ALA A 252 -6.96 27.14 -6.91
CA ALA A 252 -7.91 28.06 -7.52
C ALA A 252 -8.63 28.86 -6.41
N PRO A 253 -9.12 30.08 -6.69
CA PRO A 253 -9.92 30.84 -5.73
C PRO A 253 -11.06 30.00 -5.14
N GLY A 254 -11.22 30.05 -3.82
CA GLY A 254 -12.24 29.28 -3.10
C GLY A 254 -11.86 27.83 -2.76
N GLN A 255 -10.75 27.30 -3.29
CA GLN A 255 -10.27 25.97 -2.94
C GLN A 255 -9.21 26.01 -1.82
N PRO A 256 -9.35 25.21 -0.74
CA PRO A 256 -8.39 25.20 0.35
C PRO A 256 -7.14 24.38 0.03
N ASN A 257 -6.05 24.74 0.70
CA ASN A 257 -4.84 23.95 0.85
C ASN A 257 -5.02 22.96 2.00
N ILE A 258 -5.63 21.82 1.70
CA ILE A 258 -6.10 20.84 2.69
C ILE A 258 -4.92 20.23 3.47
N SER A 259 -5.12 20.11 4.78
CA SER A 259 -4.42 19.20 5.69
C SER A 259 -5.45 18.33 6.42
N LEU A 260 -5.09 17.11 6.81
CA LEU A 260 -6.02 16.27 7.60
C LEU A 260 -6.33 16.89 8.98
N SER A 261 -5.43 17.72 9.52
CA SER A 261 -5.66 18.47 10.75
C SER A 261 -6.80 19.49 10.64
N ASP A 262 -7.20 19.89 9.41
CA ASP A 262 -8.25 20.88 9.22
C ASP A 262 -9.64 20.37 9.66
N PHE A 263 -9.81 19.06 9.75
CA PHE A 263 -11.04 18.40 10.17
C PHE A 263 -11.14 18.17 11.68
N LEU A 264 -10.20 18.72 12.45
CA LEU A 264 -10.23 18.72 13.92
C LEU A 264 -10.51 20.11 14.45
N ARG A 265 -11.46 20.17 15.39
CA ARG A 265 -11.87 21.39 16.09
C ARG A 265 -10.68 21.99 16.86
N PRO A 266 -10.35 23.27 16.62
CA PRO A 266 -9.33 23.95 17.40
C PRO A 266 -9.74 24.07 18.88
N ALA A 267 -8.76 24.03 19.77
CA ALA A 267 -8.96 24.07 21.23
C ALA A 267 -9.84 25.24 21.69
N SER A 268 -9.73 26.39 21.02
CA SER A 268 -10.52 27.60 21.30
C SER A 268 -12.03 27.42 21.14
N TYR A 269 -12.47 26.43 20.36
CA TYR A 269 -13.88 26.10 20.12
C TYR A 269 -14.37 24.89 20.94
N GLY A 270 -13.52 24.30 21.78
CA GLY A 270 -13.82 23.13 22.62
C GLY A 270 -13.11 21.85 22.19
N LYS A 271 -13.50 20.73 22.81
CA LYS A 271 -12.83 19.42 22.65
C LYS A 271 -13.09 18.79 21.29
N ASP A 272 -12.15 18.03 20.74
CA ASP A 272 -12.44 17.08 19.66
C ASP A 272 -11.88 15.70 20.00
N TYR A 273 -12.05 14.77 19.07
CA TYR A 273 -11.64 13.40 19.25
C TYR A 273 -11.02 12.85 17.98
N LEU A 274 -10.09 11.92 18.15
CA LEU A 274 -9.47 11.19 17.03
C LEU A 274 -9.52 9.69 17.30
N GLY A 275 -9.83 8.94 16.25
CA GLY A 275 -9.84 7.49 16.26
C GLY A 275 -8.63 6.92 15.53
N SER A 276 -8.14 5.81 16.03
CA SER A 276 -7.19 4.96 15.32
C SER A 276 -7.62 3.50 15.44
N PHE A 277 -7.16 2.69 14.50
CA PHE A 277 -7.42 1.25 14.52
C PHE A 277 -6.22 0.48 13.98
N ALA A 278 -6.18 -0.80 14.30
CA ALA A 278 -5.29 -1.78 13.67
C ALA A 278 -6.04 -3.10 13.56
N VAL A 279 -5.95 -3.77 12.42
CA VAL A 279 -6.55 -5.09 12.18
C VAL A 279 -5.51 -6.00 11.55
N THR A 280 -5.64 -7.30 11.77
CA THR A 280 -4.71 -8.28 11.24
C THR A 280 -5.36 -9.66 11.16
N ILE A 281 -4.89 -10.46 10.22
CA ILE A 281 -5.26 -11.86 10.04
C ILE A 281 -3.99 -12.68 10.28
N HIS A 282 -4.09 -13.63 11.21
CA HIS A 282 -2.98 -14.46 11.67
C HIS A 282 -3.14 -15.92 11.26
N GLY A 283 -2.06 -16.70 11.36
CA GLY A 283 -2.08 -18.16 11.19
C GLY A 283 -1.71 -18.65 9.79
N ILE A 284 -1.40 -17.75 8.85
CA ILE A 284 -1.14 -18.10 7.45
C ILE A 284 0.13 -18.95 7.26
N ASP A 285 1.18 -18.71 8.06
CA ASP A 285 2.52 -19.26 7.81
C ASP A 285 2.55 -20.79 7.67
N ARG A 286 1.88 -21.52 8.57
CA ARG A 286 1.84 -22.99 8.51
C ARG A 286 1.20 -23.50 7.23
N HIS A 287 0.20 -22.79 6.71
CA HIS A 287 -0.52 -23.16 5.50
C HIS A 287 0.32 -22.83 4.26
N LEU A 288 1.04 -21.70 4.27
CA LEU A 288 2.04 -21.40 3.22
C LEU A 288 3.11 -22.47 3.14
N GLN A 289 3.69 -22.88 4.28
CA GLN A 289 4.72 -23.92 4.30
C GLN A 289 4.18 -25.26 3.78
N ARG A 290 2.94 -25.62 4.11
CA ARG A 290 2.26 -26.80 3.57
C ARG A 290 2.15 -26.72 2.04
N PHE A 291 1.55 -25.65 1.50
CA PHE A 291 1.40 -25.50 0.05
C PHE A 291 2.75 -25.42 -0.69
N ILE A 292 3.79 -24.84 -0.08
CA ILE A 292 5.15 -24.86 -0.63
C ILE A 292 5.72 -26.28 -0.69
N ALA A 293 5.55 -27.07 0.38
CA ALA A 293 6.03 -28.46 0.43
C ALA A 293 5.30 -29.37 -0.57
N ASP A 294 4.02 -29.07 -0.83
CA ASP A 294 3.18 -29.80 -1.79
C ASP A 294 3.33 -29.29 -3.23
N HIS A 295 4.20 -28.30 -3.48
CA HIS A 295 4.36 -27.63 -4.78
C HIS A 295 3.06 -27.04 -5.36
N ASP A 296 2.17 -26.58 -4.48
CA ASP A 296 0.85 -26.04 -4.80
C ASP A 296 0.88 -24.50 -4.81
N ASP A 297 1.44 -23.94 -5.88
CA ASP A 297 1.53 -22.48 -6.04
C ASP A 297 0.16 -21.81 -6.17
N TYR A 298 -0.85 -22.50 -6.72
CA TYR A 298 -2.19 -21.97 -6.87
C TYR A 298 -2.82 -21.68 -5.50
N ASN A 299 -2.86 -22.67 -4.61
CA ASN A 299 -3.44 -22.48 -3.29
C ASN A 299 -2.56 -21.63 -2.37
N LYS A 300 -1.24 -21.61 -2.58
CA LYS A 300 -0.34 -20.66 -1.91
C LYS A 300 -0.73 -19.21 -2.25
N ILE A 301 -0.90 -18.88 -3.53
CA ILE A 301 -1.31 -17.53 -3.95
C ILE A 301 -2.74 -17.24 -3.49
N MET A 302 -3.66 -18.20 -3.61
CA MET A 302 -5.05 -18.06 -3.17
C MET A 302 -5.16 -17.67 -1.70
N ILE A 303 -4.47 -18.38 -0.78
CA ILE A 303 -4.55 -18.07 0.65
C ILE A 303 -3.90 -16.73 0.98
N GLN A 304 -2.85 -16.33 0.28
CA GLN A 304 -2.24 -15.00 0.43
C GLN A 304 -3.23 -13.90 0.02
N ALA A 305 -3.81 -14.02 -1.19
CA ALA A 305 -4.78 -13.05 -1.71
C ALA A 305 -6.03 -12.95 -0.81
N LEU A 306 -6.55 -14.09 -0.34
CA LEU A 306 -7.69 -14.14 0.58
C LEU A 306 -7.36 -13.53 1.95
N SER A 307 -6.17 -13.77 2.47
CA SER A 307 -5.74 -13.17 3.75
C SER A 307 -5.69 -11.65 3.65
N ASP A 308 -5.16 -11.12 2.54
CA ASP A 308 -5.19 -9.68 2.26
C ASP A 308 -6.62 -9.16 2.14
N ARG A 309 -7.51 -9.88 1.44
CA ARG A 309 -8.93 -9.51 1.35
C ARG A 309 -9.61 -9.46 2.72
N LEU A 310 -9.31 -10.42 3.59
CA LEU A 310 -9.87 -10.47 4.95
C LEU A 310 -9.35 -9.33 5.83
N VAL A 311 -8.08 -8.92 5.70
CA VAL A 311 -7.55 -7.74 6.42
C VAL A 311 -8.29 -6.48 6.02
N GLU A 312 -8.44 -6.23 4.72
CA GLU A 312 -9.14 -5.04 4.21
C GLU A 312 -10.63 -5.05 4.55
N ALA A 313 -11.28 -6.21 4.44
CA ALA A 313 -12.67 -6.38 4.83
C ALA A 313 -12.88 -6.14 6.33
N PHE A 314 -11.92 -6.53 7.18
CA PHE A 314 -11.98 -6.25 8.61
C PHE A 314 -11.80 -4.75 8.89
N ALA A 315 -10.95 -4.06 8.14
CA ALA A 315 -10.81 -2.61 8.26
C ALA A 315 -12.14 -1.90 7.95
N GLU A 316 -12.82 -2.26 6.85
CA GLU A 316 -14.09 -1.65 6.47
C GLU A 316 -15.21 -1.99 7.47
N MET A 317 -15.31 -3.26 7.89
CA MET A 317 -16.29 -3.68 8.89
C MET A 317 -16.07 -2.97 10.23
N LEU A 318 -14.83 -2.87 10.70
CA LEU A 318 -14.51 -2.19 11.97
C LEU A 318 -14.76 -0.69 11.87
N HIS A 319 -14.53 -0.10 10.70
CA HIS A 319 -14.86 1.29 10.43
C HIS A 319 -16.39 1.51 10.41
N GLU A 320 -17.18 0.65 9.78
CA GLU A 320 -18.64 0.70 9.84
C GLU A 320 -19.15 0.58 11.29
N LYS A 321 -18.65 -0.43 12.02
CA LYS A 321 -18.99 -0.64 13.43
C LYS A 321 -18.64 0.58 14.27
N THR A 322 -17.52 1.22 13.98
CA THR A 322 -17.12 2.47 14.64
C THR A 322 -18.15 3.58 14.38
N ARG A 323 -18.52 3.80 13.13
CA ARG A 323 -19.50 4.85 12.76
C ARG A 323 -20.88 4.59 13.37
N LYS A 324 -21.33 3.33 13.42
CA LYS A 324 -22.70 2.98 13.83
C LYS A 324 -22.86 2.72 15.33
N GLU A 325 -21.85 2.17 16.00
CA GLU A 325 -22.00 1.64 17.36
C GLU A 325 -21.00 2.23 18.36
N LEU A 326 -19.75 2.43 17.97
CA LEU A 326 -18.69 2.78 18.93
C LEU A 326 -18.51 4.29 19.11
N TRP A 327 -18.63 5.04 18.01
CA TRP A 327 -18.62 6.51 18.00
C TRP A 327 -20.02 7.07 17.78
N VAL A 328 -20.89 6.35 17.05
CA VAL A 328 -22.25 6.78 16.70
C VAL A 328 -22.23 8.16 16.06
N MET A 329 -21.68 8.24 14.86
CA MET A 329 -21.72 9.46 14.06
C MET A 329 -23.11 9.53 13.43
N THR A 330 -23.92 10.53 13.82
CA THR A 330 -25.16 10.84 13.10
C THR A 330 -24.77 11.17 11.67
N VAL A 331 -25.10 10.29 10.72
CA VAL A 331 -24.92 10.59 9.29
C VAL A 331 -25.89 11.72 8.98
N MET A 332 -25.39 12.96 8.97
CA MET A 332 -26.07 14.02 8.24
C MET A 332 -26.01 13.59 6.77
N SER A 333 -27.16 13.19 6.24
CA SER A 333 -27.35 13.06 4.79
C SER A 333 -26.85 14.35 4.15
N ILE A 334 -25.78 14.25 3.37
CA ILE A 334 -25.25 15.37 2.57
C ILE A 334 -26.12 15.52 1.32
#